data_AF-A0A6P5FSZ9-F1
#
_entry.id   AF-A0A6P5FSZ9-F1
#
_cell.length_a   1.000
_cell.length_b   1.000
_cell.length_c   1.000
_cell.angle_alpha   90.00
_cell.angle_beta   90.00
_cell.angle_gamma   90.00
#
_symmetry.space_group_name_H-M   'P 1'
#
loop_
_entity.id
_entity.type
_entity.pdbx_description
1 polymer ?
#
loop_
_entity_poly.entity_id
_entity_poly.type
_entity_poly.pdbx_seq_one_letter_code
_entity_poly.pdbx_strand_id
1 'polypeptide(L)'
;MAVCSSSPPPISLLARPLRRGRSTRFPATARFRAASDVPDFLSSDWLKSQKKRPFGPRLDLNAEEAVQCQLDALKYNDQPRQDYGIEVMYRFAGFDPFERSAYFGPQFDLGQFERFRRIFHHSTYRVLLSHKERKILSSLWVKENRFKQRVWIQGSRPEEEEIFEFTMVQRLGGSWDGYWLTESLLHDGDGFSGGVAY
;
A
#
# COMPACT_ATOMS: atom_id res chain seq x y z
N MET A 1 -2.16 63.80 29.21
CA MET A 1 -3.13 63.75 28.10
C MET A 1 -3.55 62.31 27.92
N ALA A 2 -4.77 61.96 28.35
CA ALA A 2 -5.35 60.62 28.21
C ALA A 2 -6.86 60.79 27.96
N VAL A 3 -7.33 60.22 26.86
CA VAL A 3 -8.68 60.28 26.29
C VAL A 3 -8.77 59.02 25.40
N CYS A 4 -9.80 58.20 25.33
CA CYS A 4 -11.20 58.29 25.74
C CYS A 4 -11.74 56.87 26.03
N SER A 5 -12.71 56.81 26.94
CA SER A 5 -13.75 55.78 27.04
C SER A 5 -15.00 56.24 26.26
N SER A 6 -15.75 55.32 25.64
CA SER A 6 -17.22 55.45 25.51
C SER A 6 -17.89 54.19 24.95
N SER A 7 -18.92 53.78 25.67
CA SER A 7 -19.97 52.79 25.40
C SER A 7 -21.10 53.34 24.52
N PRO A 8 -21.91 52.50 23.84
CA PRO A 8 -23.21 52.91 23.30
C PRO A 8 -24.43 52.23 23.97
N PRO A 9 -25.58 52.91 24.07
CA PRO A 9 -26.93 52.32 24.22
C PRO A 9 -27.86 52.74 23.04
N PRO A 10 -29.21 52.59 23.07
CA PRO A 10 -29.95 51.34 22.83
C PRO A 10 -31.05 51.43 21.72
N ILE A 11 -31.87 50.38 21.65
CA ILE A 11 -32.90 49.91 20.68
C ILE A 11 -34.19 50.77 20.59
N SER A 12 -34.84 50.82 19.41
CA SER A 12 -36.32 50.76 19.21
C SER A 12 -36.72 50.77 17.72
N LEU A 13 -37.38 49.73 17.17
CA LEU A 13 -38.84 49.43 17.06
C LEU A 13 -39.50 49.86 15.72
N LEU A 14 -39.90 48.83 14.96
CA LEU A 14 -41.20 48.64 14.28
C LEU A 14 -41.88 49.79 13.52
N ALA A 15 -42.10 49.59 12.21
CA ALA A 15 -43.37 49.90 11.54
C ALA A 15 -43.56 49.06 10.24
N ARG A 16 -44.62 48.26 10.18
CA ARG A 16 -45.34 47.82 8.94
C ARG A 16 -46.40 48.93 8.59
N PRO A 17 -47.23 48.91 7.51
CA PRO A 17 -47.53 47.84 6.53
C PRO A 17 -47.82 48.27 5.05
N LEU A 18 -48.12 47.24 4.23
CA LEU A 18 -49.10 47.20 3.12
C LEU A 18 -48.77 47.86 1.76
N ARG A 19 -48.67 47.05 0.69
CA ARG A 19 -49.72 46.94 -0.34
C ARG A 19 -49.43 45.86 -1.41
N ARG A 20 -50.55 45.33 -1.89
CA ARG A 20 -50.76 44.19 -2.77
C ARG A 20 -50.70 44.66 -4.24
N GLY A 21 -50.04 43.92 -5.12
CA GLY A 21 -50.02 44.15 -6.57
C GLY A 21 -49.74 42.85 -7.33
N ARG A 22 -50.42 42.63 -8.45
CA ARG A 22 -50.82 41.35 -9.03
C ARG A 22 -49.99 41.01 -10.29
N SER A 23 -49.57 39.74 -10.41
CA SER A 23 -49.43 38.91 -11.64
C SER A 23 -48.61 39.39 -12.85
N THR A 24 -47.54 38.64 -13.21
CA THR A 24 -47.29 38.11 -14.58
C THR A 24 -46.17 37.04 -14.64
N ARG A 25 -46.58 35.80 -15.00
CA ARG A 25 -45.99 34.77 -15.89
C ARG A 25 -44.46 34.72 -16.23
N PHE A 26 -43.84 33.59 -15.81
CA PHE A 26 -42.83 32.67 -16.43
C PHE A 26 -41.46 33.18 -16.98
N PRO A 27 -40.39 32.34 -17.09
CA PRO A 27 -40.22 30.92 -16.73
C PRO A 27 -38.98 30.61 -15.83
N ALA A 28 -38.90 29.33 -15.48
CA ALA A 28 -37.91 28.61 -14.68
C ALA A 28 -36.46 29.13 -14.73
N THR A 29 -35.92 29.49 -13.57
CA THR A 29 -34.48 29.54 -13.34
C THR A 29 -33.90 28.14 -13.42
N ALA A 30 -32.98 27.97 -14.38
CA ALA A 30 -32.15 26.80 -14.54
C ALA A 30 -31.54 26.40 -13.19
N ARG A 31 -31.98 25.26 -12.66
CA ARG A 31 -31.19 24.55 -11.65
C ARG A 31 -29.98 24.02 -12.38
N PHE A 32 -28.88 24.76 -12.32
CA PHE A 32 -27.56 24.21 -12.59
C PHE A 32 -27.35 23.08 -11.58
N ARG A 33 -27.70 21.85 -11.97
CA ARG A 33 -27.10 20.66 -11.39
C ARG A 33 -25.64 20.77 -11.77
N ALA A 34 -24.81 21.21 -10.83
CA ALA A 34 -23.39 20.92 -10.88
C ALA A 34 -23.28 19.38 -10.83
N ALA A 35 -23.28 18.77 -12.01
CA ALA A 35 -22.63 17.48 -12.18
C ALA A 35 -21.18 17.78 -11.86
N SER A 36 -20.79 17.50 -10.62
CA SER A 36 -19.38 17.39 -10.29
C SER A 36 -18.88 16.20 -11.11
N ASP A 37 -18.42 16.49 -12.33
CA ASP A 37 -17.48 15.65 -13.05
C ASP A 37 -16.19 15.64 -12.23
N VAL A 38 -16.24 14.90 -11.12
CA VAL A 38 -15.06 14.44 -10.41
C VAL A 38 -14.34 13.57 -11.44
N PRO A 39 -13.10 13.89 -11.83
CA PRO A 39 -12.34 13.02 -12.70
C PRO A 39 -12.31 11.64 -12.06
N ASP A 40 -12.84 10.64 -12.76
CA ASP A 40 -12.79 9.23 -12.36
C ASP A 40 -11.33 8.79 -12.38
N PHE A 41 -10.58 9.15 -11.34
CA PHE A 41 -9.20 8.74 -11.11
C PHE A 41 -9.11 7.25 -10.76
N LEU A 42 -10.27 6.58 -10.68
CA LEU A 42 -10.41 5.15 -10.56
C LEU A 42 -11.02 4.67 -11.87
N SER A 43 -10.17 4.30 -12.84
CA SER A 43 -10.65 3.59 -14.03
C SER A 43 -11.58 2.47 -13.58
N SER A 44 -12.76 2.36 -14.20
CA SER A 44 -13.76 1.34 -13.88
C SER A 44 -13.21 -0.09 -13.91
N ASP A 45 -12.06 -0.30 -14.54
CA ASP A 45 -11.30 -1.55 -14.56
C ASP A 45 -10.55 -1.85 -13.25
N TRP A 46 -10.17 -0.84 -12.47
CA TRP A 46 -9.59 -1.02 -11.14
C TRP A 46 -10.63 -1.57 -10.14
N LEU A 47 -11.85 -1.02 -10.16
CA LEU A 47 -12.97 -1.47 -9.34
C LEU A 47 -13.40 -2.92 -9.67
N LYS A 48 -13.34 -3.33 -10.95
CA LYS A 48 -13.61 -4.72 -11.36
C LYS A 48 -12.49 -5.68 -10.93
N SER A 49 -11.24 -5.21 -10.90
CA SER A 49 -10.07 -5.99 -10.44
C SER A 49 -10.07 -6.26 -8.93
N GLN A 50 -10.77 -5.44 -8.14
CA GLN A 50 -10.96 -5.65 -6.70
C GLN A 50 -11.88 -6.82 -6.32
N LYS A 51 -12.54 -7.49 -7.28
CA LYS A 51 -13.46 -8.61 -6.99
C LYS A 51 -12.82 -9.81 -6.29
N LYS A 52 -11.48 -9.88 -6.22
CA LYS A 52 -10.75 -10.74 -5.27
C LYS A 52 -9.55 -9.95 -4.74
N ARG A 53 -9.62 -9.52 -3.47
CA ARG A 53 -8.47 -8.96 -2.76
C ARG A 53 -7.30 -9.96 -2.91
N PRO A 54 -6.06 -9.51 -3.15
CA PRO A 54 -4.94 -10.43 -3.29
C PRO A 54 -4.81 -11.34 -2.06
N PHE A 55 -4.10 -12.45 -2.17
CA PHE A 55 -3.73 -13.18 -0.97
C PHE A 55 -2.91 -12.25 -0.04
N GLY A 56 -3.06 -12.44 1.27
CA GLY A 56 -2.41 -11.59 2.27
C GLY A 56 -2.27 -12.34 3.58
N PRO A 57 -1.65 -11.70 4.59
CA PRO A 57 -1.45 -12.31 5.89
C PRO A 57 -2.74 -12.79 6.52
N ARG A 58 -2.68 -13.92 7.23
CA ARG A 58 -3.78 -14.49 7.99
C ARG A 58 -3.29 -14.99 9.34
N LEU A 59 -4.19 -15.03 10.33
CA LEU A 59 -3.88 -15.44 11.70
C LEU A 59 -3.53 -16.93 11.83
N ASP A 60 -4.03 -17.76 10.91
CA ASP A 60 -3.83 -19.21 10.89
C ASP A 60 -2.49 -19.60 10.26
N LEU A 61 -1.79 -18.68 9.60
CA LEU A 61 -0.50 -18.96 8.98
C LEU A 61 0.61 -18.95 10.03
N ASN A 62 1.45 -19.97 10.01
CA ASN A 62 2.74 -19.92 10.68
C ASN A 62 3.77 -19.12 9.83
N ALA A 63 4.95 -18.85 10.41
CA ALA A 63 5.98 -18.07 9.73
C ALA A 63 6.47 -18.73 8.42
N GLU A 64 6.62 -20.06 8.41
CA GLU A 64 7.11 -20.81 7.24
C GLU A 64 6.06 -20.86 6.11
N GLU A 65 4.80 -21.10 6.47
CA GLU A 65 3.65 -21.07 5.55
C GLU A 65 3.46 -19.69 4.95
N ALA A 66 3.67 -18.62 5.72
CA ALA A 66 3.63 -17.25 5.22
C ALA A 66 4.72 -16.99 4.17
N VAL A 67 5.96 -17.48 4.38
CA VAL A 67 7.02 -17.40 3.37
C VAL A 67 6.67 -18.26 2.14
N GLN A 68 6.18 -19.48 2.34
CA GLN A 68 5.78 -20.37 1.26
C GLN A 68 4.69 -19.75 0.38
N CYS A 69 3.65 -19.16 0.98
CA CYS A 69 2.57 -18.51 0.25
C CYS A 69 3.08 -17.33 -0.58
N GLN A 70 4.02 -16.55 -0.03
CA GLN A 70 4.66 -15.44 -0.74
C GLN A 70 5.47 -15.95 -1.94
N LEU A 71 6.27 -17.01 -1.76
CA LEU A 71 7.04 -17.64 -2.82
C LEU A 71 6.14 -18.25 -3.90
N ASP A 72 5.02 -18.87 -3.52
CA ASP A 72 4.03 -19.38 -4.48
C ASP A 72 3.41 -18.24 -5.30
N ALA A 73 3.08 -17.13 -4.67
CA ALA A 73 2.57 -15.96 -5.37
C ALA A 73 3.60 -15.40 -6.37
N LEU A 74 4.88 -15.37 -6.00
CA LEU A 74 5.97 -14.93 -6.87
C LEU A 74 6.25 -15.91 -8.02
N LYS A 75 6.11 -17.22 -7.78
CA LYS A 75 6.21 -18.26 -8.81
C LYS A 75 5.16 -18.08 -9.91
N TYR A 76 3.95 -17.65 -9.54
CA TYR A 76 2.85 -17.38 -10.46
C TYR A 76 2.53 -15.88 -10.52
N ASN A 77 3.58 -15.05 -10.63
CA ASN A 77 3.49 -13.60 -10.44
C ASN A 77 2.37 -12.92 -11.24
N ASP A 78 2.12 -13.35 -12.47
CA ASP A 78 1.16 -12.70 -13.38
C ASP A 78 -0.23 -13.35 -13.40
N GLN A 79 -0.56 -14.19 -12.41
CA GLN A 79 -1.86 -14.84 -12.29
C GLN A 79 -2.55 -14.47 -10.97
N PRO A 80 -3.82 -14.00 -10.99
CA PRO A 80 -4.73 -13.87 -12.14
C PRO A 80 -4.55 -12.59 -12.96
N ARG A 81 -3.66 -11.67 -12.55
CA ARG A 81 -3.36 -10.41 -13.24
C ARG A 81 -1.86 -10.14 -13.15
N GLN A 82 -1.37 -9.24 -13.99
CA GLN A 82 0.03 -8.83 -14.00
C GLN A 82 0.49 -8.38 -12.60
N ASP A 83 1.66 -8.83 -12.18
CA ASP A 83 2.30 -8.46 -10.90
C ASP A 83 1.49 -8.77 -9.63
N TYR A 84 0.56 -9.72 -9.72
CA TYR A 84 -0.18 -10.24 -8.58
C TYR A 84 0.74 -10.79 -7.48
N GLY A 85 1.83 -11.47 -7.83
CA GLY A 85 2.82 -11.96 -6.85
C GLY A 85 3.43 -10.82 -6.03
N ILE A 86 3.81 -9.73 -6.69
CA ILE A 86 4.32 -8.51 -6.04
C ILE A 86 3.25 -7.86 -5.16
N GLU A 87 1.98 -7.84 -5.58
CA GLU A 87 0.89 -7.33 -4.74
C GLU A 87 0.74 -8.16 -3.45
N VAL A 88 0.88 -9.48 -3.53
CA VAL A 88 0.89 -10.35 -2.34
C VAL A 88 2.06 -9.99 -1.44
N MET A 89 3.28 -9.87 -1.99
CA MET A 89 4.46 -9.44 -1.24
C MET A 89 4.24 -8.10 -0.52
N TYR A 90 3.69 -7.11 -1.22
CA TYR A 90 3.40 -5.79 -0.67
C TYR A 90 2.39 -5.86 0.50
N ARG A 91 1.43 -6.78 0.44
CA ARG A 91 0.46 -6.98 1.54
C ARG A 91 1.02 -7.72 2.74
N PHE A 92 2.03 -8.56 2.53
CA PHE A 92 2.79 -9.17 3.61
C PHE A 92 3.81 -8.22 4.21
N ALA A 93 4.16 -7.13 3.51
CA ALA A 93 5.18 -6.23 3.97
C ALA A 93 4.76 -5.52 5.26
N GLY A 94 5.56 -5.73 6.31
CA GLY A 94 5.31 -5.23 7.65
C GLY A 94 5.83 -3.82 7.89
N PHE A 95 6.04 -3.00 6.88
CA PHE A 95 6.51 -1.62 7.05
C PHE A 95 5.37 -0.60 7.11
N ASP A 96 5.63 0.58 7.65
CA ASP A 96 4.69 1.71 7.59
C ASP A 96 4.77 2.40 6.21
N PRO A 97 3.67 2.47 5.43
CA PRO A 97 3.67 3.14 4.13
C PRO A 97 4.07 4.62 4.17
N PHE A 98 3.96 5.29 5.31
CA PHE A 98 4.32 6.70 5.45
C PHE A 98 5.78 6.92 5.84
N GLU A 99 6.53 5.84 6.11
CA GLU A 99 7.93 5.89 6.50
C GLU A 99 8.86 5.22 5.48
N ARG A 100 10.15 5.56 5.57
CA ARG A 100 11.19 4.88 4.80
C ARG A 100 11.48 3.52 5.40
N SER A 101 11.52 2.50 4.55
CA SER A 101 11.68 1.11 4.97
C SER A 101 12.97 0.50 4.44
N ALA A 102 13.64 -0.28 5.29
CA ALA A 102 14.82 -1.09 4.97
C ALA A 102 14.46 -2.48 4.44
N TYR A 103 13.23 -2.67 3.93
CA TYR A 103 12.71 -3.97 3.50
C TYR A 103 13.64 -4.71 2.52
N PHE A 104 14.28 -3.98 1.59
CA PHE A 104 15.21 -4.54 0.60
C PHE A 104 16.69 -4.26 0.94
N GLY A 105 16.99 -3.89 2.20
CA GLY A 105 18.32 -3.51 2.68
C GLY A 105 18.44 -2.00 2.86
N PRO A 106 18.78 -1.22 1.82
CA PRO A 106 18.76 0.25 1.91
C PRO A 106 17.37 0.81 2.23
N GLN A 107 17.32 2.04 2.77
CA GLN A 107 16.07 2.72 3.07
C GLN A 107 15.43 3.29 1.81
N PHE A 108 14.22 2.84 1.48
CA PHE A 108 13.43 3.30 0.33
C PHE A 108 12.05 3.83 0.77
N ASP A 109 11.47 4.74 0.00
CA ASP A 109 10.04 5.07 0.14
C ASP A 109 9.24 3.96 -0.55
N LEU A 110 8.77 2.99 0.24
CA LEU A 110 8.05 1.83 -0.29
C LEU A 110 6.53 1.95 -0.16
N GLY A 111 6.03 3.03 0.44
CA GLY A 111 4.59 3.24 0.62
C GLY A 111 3.78 3.27 -0.67
N GLN A 112 4.39 3.67 -1.79
CA GLN A 112 3.75 3.59 -3.10
C GLN A 112 4.02 2.23 -3.73
N PHE A 113 2.95 1.52 -4.10
CA PHE A 113 3.05 0.19 -4.70
C PHE A 113 3.96 0.18 -5.94
N GLU A 114 3.92 1.22 -6.77
CA GLU A 114 4.76 1.33 -7.97
C GLU A 114 6.26 1.35 -7.63
N ARG A 115 6.66 1.99 -6.52
CA ARG A 115 8.07 2.01 -6.08
C ARG A 115 8.50 0.62 -5.61
N PHE A 116 7.66 -0.05 -4.84
CA PHE A 116 7.90 -1.42 -4.41
C PHE A 116 7.99 -2.39 -5.61
N ARG A 117 7.06 -2.28 -6.57
CA ARG A 117 7.03 -3.06 -7.81
C ARG A 117 8.28 -2.85 -8.68
N ARG A 118 8.74 -1.61 -8.81
CA ARG A 118 9.94 -1.29 -9.62
C ARG A 118 11.18 -2.04 -9.12
N ILE A 119 11.33 -2.21 -7.80
CA ILE A 119 12.46 -2.94 -7.22
C ILE A 119 12.44 -4.39 -7.73
N PHE A 120 11.32 -5.09 -7.64
CA PHE A 120 11.19 -6.45 -8.16
C PHE A 120 11.54 -6.59 -9.65
N HIS A 121 11.22 -5.61 -10.48
CA HIS A 121 11.48 -5.68 -11.94
C HIS A 121 12.90 -5.27 -12.35
N HIS A 122 13.54 -4.35 -11.62
CA HIS A 122 14.79 -3.70 -12.06
C HIS A 122 16.03 -4.12 -11.26
N SER A 123 15.88 -4.83 -10.15
CA SER A 123 17.01 -5.14 -9.26
C SER A 123 17.36 -6.63 -9.23
N THR A 124 18.25 -7.00 -8.31
CA THR A 124 18.60 -8.38 -7.95
C THR A 124 17.37 -9.26 -7.64
N TYR A 125 16.23 -8.67 -7.30
CA TYR A 125 14.99 -9.39 -6.97
C TYR A 125 14.22 -9.93 -8.17
N ARG A 126 14.60 -9.62 -9.43
CA ARG A 126 13.88 -10.13 -10.63
C ARG A 126 13.83 -11.65 -10.69
N VAL A 127 14.87 -12.32 -10.18
CA VAL A 127 15.01 -13.78 -10.15
C VAL A 127 13.83 -14.45 -9.42
N LEU A 128 13.20 -13.75 -8.48
CA LEU A 128 12.03 -14.24 -7.76
C LEU A 128 10.78 -14.34 -8.62
N LEU A 129 10.66 -13.49 -9.65
CA LEU A 129 9.47 -13.42 -10.49
C LEU A 129 9.43 -14.58 -11.46
N SER A 130 8.35 -15.36 -11.41
CA SER A 130 8.12 -16.49 -12.31
C SER A 130 9.26 -17.51 -12.26
N HIS A 131 9.84 -17.73 -11.07
CA HIS A 131 10.92 -18.68 -10.84
C HIS A 131 10.45 -20.12 -11.09
N LYS A 132 11.37 -20.99 -11.54
CA LYS A 132 11.07 -22.39 -11.85
C LYS A 132 11.03 -23.24 -10.59
N GLU A 133 12.07 -23.11 -9.78
CA GLU A 133 12.31 -23.92 -8.60
C GLU A 133 12.77 -23.05 -7.44
N ARG A 134 12.49 -23.54 -6.23
CA ARG A 134 12.95 -22.94 -4.98
C ARG A 134 13.31 -24.05 -4.00
N LYS A 135 14.33 -23.81 -3.20
CA LYS A 135 14.79 -24.72 -2.15
C LYS A 135 15.04 -23.95 -0.86
N ILE A 136 14.43 -24.39 0.22
CA ILE A 136 14.71 -23.87 1.56
C ILE A 136 16.11 -24.36 1.95
N LEU A 137 17.02 -23.42 2.22
CA LEU A 137 18.38 -23.73 2.66
C LEU A 137 18.46 -23.80 4.18
N SER A 138 17.81 -22.88 4.88
CA SER A 138 17.74 -22.87 6.33
C SER A 138 16.51 -22.14 6.86
N SER A 139 16.05 -22.57 8.04
CA SER A 139 15.01 -21.92 8.84
C SER A 139 15.59 -21.64 10.24
N LEU A 140 15.38 -20.45 10.78
CA LEU A 140 15.92 -20.03 12.07
C LEU A 140 14.92 -19.17 12.84
N TRP A 141 14.57 -19.59 14.05
CA TRP A 141 13.87 -18.75 15.01
C TRP A 141 14.89 -17.87 15.75
N VAL A 142 14.88 -16.57 15.44
CA VAL A 142 15.76 -15.59 16.11
C VAL A 142 15.22 -15.27 17.50
N LYS A 143 13.90 -15.15 17.61
CA LYS A 143 13.11 -14.95 18.84
C LYS A 143 11.73 -15.59 18.65
N GLU A 144 10.92 -15.65 19.71
CA GLU A 144 9.54 -16.19 19.66
C GLU A 144 8.69 -15.54 18.55
N ASN A 145 8.82 -14.23 18.36
CA ASN A 145 8.07 -13.46 17.37
C ASN A 145 8.89 -13.08 16.13
N ARG A 146 10.06 -13.69 15.91
CA ARG A 146 10.94 -13.35 14.78
C ARG A 146 11.60 -14.58 14.18
N PHE A 147 11.35 -14.78 12.89
CA PHE A 147 11.77 -15.95 12.15
C PHE A 147 12.55 -15.52 10.91
N LYS A 148 13.58 -16.27 10.54
CA LYS A 148 14.38 -16.07 9.34
C LYS A 148 14.39 -17.34 8.49
N GLN A 149 14.32 -17.17 7.18
CA GLN A 149 14.41 -18.29 6.25
C GLN A 149 15.25 -17.91 5.05
N ARG A 150 16.27 -18.72 4.76
CA ARG A 150 17.10 -18.58 3.56
C ARG A 150 16.59 -19.53 2.49
N VAL A 151 16.39 -19.00 1.30
CA VAL A 151 15.79 -19.70 0.17
C VAL A 151 16.66 -19.47 -1.05
N TRP A 152 17.08 -20.57 -1.66
CA TRP A 152 17.66 -20.56 -3.00
C TRP A 152 16.55 -20.59 -4.04
N ILE A 153 16.69 -19.77 -5.07
CA ILE A 153 15.72 -19.56 -6.13
C ILE A 153 16.40 -19.74 -7.47
N GLN A 154 15.79 -20.55 -8.33
CA GLN A 154 16.15 -20.65 -9.73
C GLN A 154 15.14 -19.89 -10.59
N GLY A 155 15.60 -18.82 -11.22
CA GLY A 155 14.82 -17.95 -12.09
C GLY A 155 14.32 -18.64 -13.37
N SER A 156 13.65 -17.85 -14.20
CA SER A 156 13.10 -18.33 -15.47
C SER A 156 14.17 -18.52 -16.55
N ARG A 157 15.27 -17.75 -16.48
CA ARG A 157 16.39 -17.82 -17.42
C ARG A 157 17.39 -18.90 -16.99
N PRO A 158 18.11 -19.53 -17.94
CA PRO A 158 19.22 -20.40 -17.58
C PRO A 158 20.28 -19.61 -16.78
N GLU A 159 20.90 -20.25 -15.79
CA GLU A 159 21.96 -19.69 -14.92
C GLU A 159 21.54 -18.52 -14.00
N GLU A 160 20.25 -18.17 -13.96
CA GLU A 160 19.73 -17.15 -13.05
C GLU A 160 19.39 -17.81 -11.70
N GLU A 161 20.36 -17.86 -10.78
CA GLU A 161 20.20 -18.50 -9.48
C GLU A 161 20.66 -17.57 -8.37
N GLU A 162 19.82 -17.37 -7.36
CA GLU A 162 20.09 -16.44 -6.27
C GLU A 162 19.58 -16.95 -4.94
N ILE A 163 20.17 -16.47 -3.84
CA ILE A 163 19.76 -16.80 -2.48
C ILE A 163 19.19 -15.54 -1.83
N PHE A 164 18.03 -15.70 -1.20
CA PHE A 164 17.34 -14.64 -0.47
C PHE A 164 17.08 -15.04 0.98
N GLU A 165 17.23 -14.09 1.89
CA GLU A 165 16.83 -14.21 3.29
C GLU A 165 15.52 -13.44 3.52
N PHE A 166 14.49 -14.18 3.91
CA PHE A 166 13.25 -13.63 4.43
C PHE A 166 13.40 -13.43 5.94
N THR A 167 13.14 -12.23 6.43
CA THR A 167 12.93 -11.99 7.85
C THR A 167 11.47 -11.72 8.11
N MET A 168 10.85 -12.61 8.87
CA MET A 168 9.45 -12.55 9.27
C MET A 168 9.32 -12.08 10.72
N VAL A 169 8.31 -11.27 10.99
CA VAL A 169 7.97 -10.78 12.33
C VAL A 169 6.50 -11.03 12.63
N GLN A 170 6.21 -11.57 13.81
CA GLN A 170 4.85 -11.65 14.31
C GLN A 170 4.51 -10.33 15.01
N ARG A 171 3.47 -9.66 14.54
CA ARG A 171 2.99 -8.43 15.14
C ARG A 171 2.32 -8.72 16.48
N LEU A 172 2.61 -7.88 17.47
CA LEU A 172 2.04 -7.95 18.82
C LEU A 172 1.23 -6.68 19.07
N GLY A 173 -0.06 -6.85 19.34
CA GLY A 173 -1.02 -5.77 19.56
C GLY A 173 -1.52 -5.07 18.29
N GLY A 174 -2.59 -4.29 18.45
CA GLY A 174 -3.24 -3.57 17.35
C GLY A 174 -4.10 -4.47 16.46
N SER A 175 -4.44 -3.97 15.26
CA SER A 175 -5.30 -4.69 14.31
C SER A 175 -4.63 -5.86 13.60
N TRP A 176 -3.31 -5.96 13.71
CA TRP A 176 -2.48 -7.02 13.11
C TRP A 176 -1.89 -7.96 14.16
N ASP A 177 -2.42 -7.96 15.39
CA ASP A 177 -1.94 -8.82 16.46
C ASP A 177 -1.98 -10.31 16.06
N GLY A 178 -0.87 -11.02 16.25
CA GLY A 178 -0.72 -12.44 15.91
C GLY A 178 -0.37 -12.72 14.44
N TYR A 179 -0.44 -11.74 13.54
CA TYR A 179 -0.12 -11.95 12.11
C TYR A 179 1.38 -11.98 11.86
N TRP A 180 1.82 -12.90 10.99
CA TRP A 180 3.17 -12.92 10.44
C TRP A 180 3.29 -12.00 9.22
N LEU A 181 4.19 -11.04 9.31
CA LEU A 181 4.52 -10.08 8.26
C LEU A 181 5.99 -10.19 7.88
N THR A 182 6.34 -9.77 6.68
CA THR A 182 7.72 -9.73 6.20
C THR A 182 8.33 -8.40 6.62
N GLU A 183 9.34 -8.45 7.49
CA GLU A 183 10.14 -7.29 7.91
C GLU A 183 11.14 -6.91 6.81
N SER A 184 11.82 -7.90 6.24
CA SER A 184 12.76 -7.69 5.14
C SER A 184 12.87 -8.92 4.24
N LEU A 185 13.23 -8.65 2.99
CA LEU A 185 13.62 -9.61 1.97
C LEU A 185 14.95 -9.15 1.41
N LEU A 186 16.02 -9.84 1.79
CA LEU A 186 17.39 -9.46 1.46
C LEU A 186 18.01 -10.47 0.51
N HIS A 187 18.81 -9.99 -0.43
CA HIS A 187 19.73 -10.83 -1.19
C HIS A 187 20.91 -11.22 -0.29
N ASP A 188 21.32 -12.48 -0.32
CA ASP A 188 22.30 -13.08 0.60
C ASP A 188 23.76 -12.79 0.19
N GLY A 189 23.99 -12.28 -1.02
CA GLY A 189 25.32 -11.82 -1.47
C GLY A 189 25.67 -10.42 -0.95
N ASP A 190 26.96 -10.09 -0.97
CA ASP A 190 27.45 -8.75 -0.60
C ASP A 190 26.70 -7.69 -1.44
N GLY A 191 25.93 -6.87 -0.73
CA GLY A 191 24.78 -6.17 -1.27
C GLY A 191 25.09 -5.14 -2.36
N PHE A 192 24.08 -4.91 -3.21
CA PHE A 192 23.80 -3.61 -3.82
C PHE A 192 25.03 -2.77 -4.22
N SER A 193 25.91 -3.31 -5.07
CA SER A 193 26.99 -2.53 -5.70
C SER A 193 26.50 -1.68 -6.89
N GLY A 194 25.21 -1.73 -7.22
CA GLY A 194 24.58 -0.93 -8.27
C GLY A 194 23.71 0.18 -7.70
N GLY A 195 24.22 1.42 -7.70
CA GLY A 195 23.43 2.60 -7.39
C GLY A 195 22.22 2.70 -8.32
N VAL A 196 21.02 2.59 -7.76
CA VAL A 196 19.79 2.91 -8.47
C VAL A 196 19.69 4.45 -8.49
N ALA A 197 19.93 5.05 -9.66
CA ALA A 197 19.63 6.46 -9.88
C ALA A 197 18.11 6.66 -9.80
N TYR A 198 17.68 7.58 -8.94
CA TYR A 198 16.29 7.99 -8.74
C TYR A 198 15.78 8.84 -9.90
#